data_AF-A0A2C9LUC2-F1
#
_entry.id   AF-A0A2C9LUC2-F1
#
_cell.length_a   1.000
_cell.length_b   1.000
_cell.length_c   1.000
_cell.angle_alpha   90.00
_cell.angle_beta   90.00
_cell.angle_gamma   90.00
#
_symmetry.space_group_name_H-M   'P 1'
#
loop_
_entity.id
_entity.type
_entity.pdbx_description
1 polymer ?
#
loop_
_entity_poly.entity_id
_entity_poly.type
_entity_poly.pdbx_seq_one_letter_code
_entity_poly.pdbx_strand_id
1 'polypeptide(L)'
;VLEKFRVYFENDDKRFGCEKQRFKTIDNNTVRIQCEGNQLVNTVILEGEGVTSLCSVHVSSGRNFGLKQKATLTTSQGAIDEKVLADGNRETFPKGNCTPIMGSNNVPVKSWSLTLNVPVVASSFEILNKGNFTTKGSLRLVTINENSSVVLDESYDTDLKLYSNADKEPITGLNITYTKTNPSSLSISLCEVSVYG
;
A
#
# COMPACT_ATOMS: atom_id res chain seq x y z
N VAL A 1 -27.28 15.71 13.71
CA VAL A 1 -26.05 14.94 14.05
C VAL A 1 -24.93 15.20 13.04
N LEU A 2 -25.25 15.31 11.74
CA LEU A 2 -24.31 15.44 10.62
C LEU A 2 -23.46 16.74 10.58
N GLU A 3 -23.80 17.78 11.36
CA GLU A 3 -23.05 19.05 11.40
C GLU A 3 -22.09 19.16 12.61
N LYS A 4 -21.98 18.12 13.43
CA LYS A 4 -21.27 18.18 14.72
C LYS A 4 -19.76 17.93 14.66
N PHE A 5 -19.24 17.58 13.49
CA PHE A 5 -17.84 17.22 13.31
C PHE A 5 -17.25 17.92 12.09
N ARG A 6 -16.17 18.67 12.30
CA ARG A 6 -15.27 19.16 11.26
C ARG A 6 -13.98 18.38 11.35
N VAL A 7 -13.51 17.88 10.22
CA VAL A 7 -12.27 17.13 10.14
C VAL A 7 -11.21 18.00 9.49
N TYR A 8 -10.12 18.18 10.21
CA TYR A 8 -8.91 18.81 9.72
C TYR A 8 -7.76 17.83 9.78
N PHE A 9 -6.76 18.10 8.96
CA PHE A 9 -5.54 17.34 8.89
C PHE A 9 -4.36 18.27 9.10
N GLU A 10 -3.33 17.75 9.73
CA GLU A 10 -2.04 18.42 9.87
C GLU A 10 -0.93 17.53 9.32
N ASN A 11 -0.01 18.18 8.61
CA ASN A 11 1.25 17.61 8.17
C ASN A 11 2.34 18.66 8.40
N ASP A 12 3.23 18.37 9.33
CA ASP A 12 4.21 19.30 9.88
C ASP A 12 3.53 20.63 10.27
N ASP A 13 3.85 21.74 9.58
CA ASP A 13 3.31 23.08 9.88
C ASP A 13 2.04 23.43 9.07
N LYS A 14 1.52 22.51 8.25
CA LYS A 14 0.37 22.77 7.37
C LYS A 14 -0.90 22.12 7.90
N ARG A 15 -1.89 22.96 8.21
CA ARG A 15 -3.26 22.55 8.50
C ARG A 15 -4.14 22.72 7.27
N PHE A 16 -4.90 21.69 6.92
CA PHE A 16 -5.84 21.72 5.80
C PHE A 16 -7.14 20.97 6.15
N GLY A 17 -8.22 21.32 5.43
CA GLY A 17 -9.53 20.72 5.65
C GLY A 17 -9.69 19.37 4.96
N CYS A 18 -10.65 18.58 5.42
CA CYS A 18 -11.14 17.40 4.72
C CYS A 18 -11.87 17.82 3.43
N GLU A 19 -11.18 17.75 2.28
CA GLU A 19 -11.81 18.10 1.00
C GLU A 19 -12.91 17.11 0.63
N LYS A 20 -14.00 17.64 0.06
CA LYS A 20 -15.20 16.89 -0.35
C LYS A 20 -15.68 15.90 0.73
N GLN A 21 -15.67 16.34 1.98
CA GLN A 21 -16.08 15.56 3.12
C GLN A 21 -17.44 14.88 2.89
N ARG A 22 -17.46 13.55 2.88
CA ARG A 22 -18.67 12.73 2.80
C ARG A 22 -18.95 12.12 4.17
N PHE A 23 -20.19 12.23 4.59
CA PHE A 23 -20.69 11.63 5.81
C PHE A 23 -21.64 10.50 5.50
N LYS A 24 -21.47 9.37 6.19
CA LYS A 24 -22.42 8.27 6.17
C LYS A 24 -22.67 7.79 7.58
N THR A 25 -23.89 7.98 8.08
CA THR A 25 -24.34 7.32 9.31
C THR A 25 -24.46 5.82 9.05
N ILE A 26 -23.74 5.02 9.82
CA ILE A 26 -23.81 3.55 9.74
C ILE A 26 -24.91 3.06 10.68
N ASP A 27 -24.98 3.62 11.88
CA ASP A 27 -26.02 3.39 12.89
C ASP A 27 -26.13 4.61 13.84
N ASN A 28 -26.91 4.50 14.92
CA ASN A 28 -27.16 5.59 15.86
C ASN A 28 -25.91 6.12 16.58
N ASN A 29 -24.85 5.31 16.68
CA ASN A 29 -23.61 5.61 17.42
C ASN A 29 -22.37 5.65 16.52
N THR A 30 -22.49 5.24 15.25
CA THR A 30 -21.36 5.13 14.31
C THR A 30 -21.57 6.04 13.10
N VAL A 31 -20.64 6.96 12.90
CA VAL A 31 -20.53 7.77 11.68
C VAL A 31 -19.24 7.43 10.94
N ARG A 32 -19.34 7.27 9.63
CA ARG A 32 -18.19 7.18 8.73
C ARG A 32 -18.00 8.53 8.06
N ILE A 33 -16.80 9.08 8.19
CA ILE A 33 -16.37 10.30 7.51
C ILE A 33 -15.33 9.90 6.46
N GLN A 34 -15.53 10.32 5.22
CA GLN A 34 -14.58 10.10 4.12
C GLN A 34 -14.14 11.45 3.58
N CYS A 35 -12.84 11.60 3.39
CA CYS A 35 -12.21 12.77 2.80
C CYS A 35 -11.55 12.35 1.49
N GLU A 36 -11.65 13.18 0.46
CA GLU A 36 -10.79 13.06 -0.72
C GLU A 36 -9.60 14.01 -0.50
N GLY A 37 -8.38 13.56 -0.79
CA GLY A 37 -7.20 14.39 -0.61
C GLY A 37 -5.94 13.64 -1.03
N ASN A 38 -4.94 14.38 -1.53
CA ASN A 38 -3.67 13.84 -2.01
C ASN A 38 -2.49 14.18 -1.09
N GLN A 39 -2.75 14.79 0.06
CA GLN A 39 -1.75 15.24 1.02
C GLN A 39 -1.42 14.11 2.01
N LEU A 40 -0.15 13.99 2.38
CA LEU A 40 0.25 13.19 3.55
C LEU A 40 -0.36 13.80 4.81
N VAL A 41 -0.78 12.95 5.75
CA VAL A 41 -1.45 13.35 7.00
C VAL A 41 -0.71 12.70 8.17
N ASN A 42 -0.21 13.51 9.09
CA ASN A 42 0.42 13.03 10.33
C ASN A 42 -0.57 13.05 11.50
N THR A 43 -1.45 14.06 11.53
CA THR A 43 -2.42 14.27 12.60
C THR A 43 -3.81 14.46 12.03
N VAL A 44 -4.79 13.81 12.65
CA VAL A 44 -6.22 14.04 12.38
C VAL A 44 -6.81 14.84 13.54
N ILE A 45 -7.42 15.98 13.21
CA ILE A 45 -8.06 16.86 14.17
C ILE A 45 -9.57 16.80 13.94
N LEU A 46 -10.29 16.40 15.00
CA LEU A 46 -11.76 16.43 15.03
C LEU A 46 -12.20 17.62 15.89
N GLU A 47 -13.03 18.49 15.33
CA GLU A 47 -13.60 19.64 16.02
C GLU A 47 -15.13 19.61 15.96
N GLY A 48 -15.77 20.19 16.97
CA GLY A 48 -17.23 20.38 17.02
C GLY A 48 -17.88 19.68 18.21
N GLU A 49 -19.18 19.93 18.38
CA GLU A 49 -19.93 19.51 19.57
C GLU A 49 -19.96 17.99 19.79
N GLY A 50 -19.77 17.20 18.75
CA GLY A 50 -19.80 15.74 18.85
C GLY A 50 -18.53 15.14 19.46
N VAL A 51 -17.42 15.88 19.50
CA VAL A 51 -16.12 15.39 19.99
C VAL A 51 -16.17 15.01 21.47
N THR A 52 -17.00 15.70 22.25
CA THR A 52 -17.15 15.48 23.69
C THR A 52 -17.75 14.12 24.07
N SER A 53 -18.22 13.34 23.10
CA SER A 53 -18.96 12.09 23.31
C SER A 53 -18.44 10.93 22.44
N LEU A 54 -17.18 10.99 22.01
CA LEU A 54 -16.56 9.92 21.22
C LEU A 54 -16.15 8.74 22.10
N CYS A 55 -16.66 7.54 21.81
CA CYS A 55 -16.21 6.31 22.46
C CYS A 55 -14.90 5.77 21.86
N SER A 56 -14.72 5.94 20.54
CA SER A 56 -13.53 5.49 19.81
C SER A 56 -13.39 6.27 18.50
N VAL A 57 -12.17 6.33 17.97
CA VAL A 57 -11.86 6.90 16.66
C VAL A 57 -11.03 5.89 15.89
N HIS A 58 -11.51 5.52 14.70
CA HIS A 58 -10.82 4.61 13.79
C HIS A 58 -10.42 5.37 12.53
N VAL A 59 -9.11 5.59 12.36
CA VAL A 59 -8.54 6.18 11.15
C VAL A 59 -8.03 5.05 10.26
N SER A 60 -8.43 5.06 8.99
CA SER A 60 -8.04 4.06 8.01
C SER A 60 -7.56 4.75 6.74
N SER A 61 -6.47 4.25 6.16
CA SER A 61 -5.95 4.67 4.85
C SER A 61 -6.75 4.10 3.66
N GLY A 62 -7.92 3.52 3.91
CA GLY A 62 -8.72 2.81 2.92
C GLY A 62 -8.76 1.29 3.16
N ARG A 63 -9.44 0.58 2.27
CA ARG A 63 -9.50 -0.88 2.27
C ARG A 63 -8.22 -1.42 1.62
N ASN A 64 -7.56 -2.39 2.25
CA ASN A 64 -6.51 -3.16 1.56
C ASN A 64 -7.16 -4.06 0.50
N PHE A 65 -7.15 -3.63 -0.75
CA PHE A 65 -7.59 -4.38 -1.91
C PHE A 65 -6.62 -5.48 -2.32
N GLY A 66 -5.34 -5.39 -1.93
CA GLY A 66 -4.34 -6.44 -2.16
C GLY A 66 -4.62 -7.71 -1.35
N LEU A 67 -5.37 -7.59 -0.25
CA LEU A 67 -5.67 -8.72 0.64
C LEU A 67 -6.38 -9.86 -0.08
N LYS A 68 -5.78 -11.06 0.00
CA LYS A 68 -6.22 -12.33 -0.59
C LYS A 68 -6.34 -12.33 -2.11
N GLN A 69 -5.69 -11.36 -2.78
CA GLN A 69 -5.61 -11.34 -4.23
C GLN A 69 -4.62 -12.38 -4.74
N LYS A 70 -4.69 -12.66 -6.04
CA LYS A 70 -3.78 -13.60 -6.67
C LYS A 70 -2.39 -12.97 -6.77
N ALA A 71 -1.43 -13.45 -5.98
CA ALA A 71 -0.02 -13.14 -6.15
C ALA A 71 0.70 -14.26 -6.91
N THR A 72 1.68 -13.90 -7.73
CA THR A 72 2.44 -14.84 -8.57
C THR A 72 3.93 -14.53 -8.48
N LEU A 73 4.72 -15.56 -8.16
CA LEU A 73 6.17 -15.53 -8.26
C LEU A 73 6.59 -15.98 -9.65
N THR A 74 7.23 -15.10 -10.40
CA THR A 74 7.87 -15.47 -11.66
C THR A 74 9.32 -15.82 -11.41
N THR A 75 9.72 -17.01 -11.84
CA THR A 75 11.10 -17.53 -11.77
C THR A 75 11.61 -17.87 -13.16
N SER A 76 12.91 -18.18 -13.29
CA SER A 76 13.47 -18.75 -14.52
C SER A 76 12.81 -20.06 -14.98
N GLN A 77 12.12 -20.77 -14.08
CA GLN A 77 11.44 -22.04 -14.35
C GLN A 77 9.95 -21.86 -14.67
N GLY A 78 9.43 -20.64 -14.58
CA GLY A 78 8.01 -20.33 -14.79
C GLY A 78 7.38 -19.56 -13.62
N ALA A 79 6.07 -19.37 -13.72
CA ALA A 79 5.25 -18.64 -12.77
C ALA A 79 4.55 -19.61 -11.80
N ILE A 80 4.58 -19.30 -10.50
CA ILE A 80 3.88 -20.07 -9.47
C ILE A 80 2.97 -19.16 -8.66
N ASP A 81 1.75 -19.63 -8.40
CA ASP A 81 0.80 -18.94 -7.53
C ASP A 81 1.35 -18.95 -6.10
N GLU A 82 1.39 -17.78 -5.47
CA GLU A 82 1.79 -17.60 -4.09
C GLU A 82 0.70 -16.88 -3.33
N LYS A 83 0.49 -17.25 -2.08
CA LYS A 83 -0.51 -16.60 -1.24
C LYS A 83 0.10 -15.70 -0.18
N VAL A 84 1.36 -15.94 0.15
CA VAL A 84 2.07 -15.25 1.24
C VAL A 84 2.07 -13.73 1.09
N LEU A 85 2.28 -13.19 -0.10
CA LEU A 85 2.38 -11.73 -0.28
C LEU A 85 1.10 -10.94 -0.07
N ALA A 86 -0.03 -11.62 0.03
CA ALA A 86 -1.34 -11.02 0.13
C ALA A 86 -2.17 -11.73 1.20
N ASP A 87 -1.55 -12.40 2.17
CA ASP A 87 -2.26 -13.16 3.20
C ASP A 87 -2.71 -12.27 4.38
N GLY A 88 -2.22 -11.02 4.45
CA GLY A 88 -2.49 -10.08 5.53
C GLY A 88 -1.56 -10.25 6.73
N ASN A 89 -0.57 -11.13 6.64
CA ASN A 89 0.42 -11.35 7.68
C ASN A 89 1.54 -10.32 7.59
N ARG A 90 1.56 -9.40 8.56
CA ARG A 90 2.52 -8.30 8.59
C ARG A 90 3.80 -8.63 9.38
N GLU A 91 3.92 -9.85 9.88
CA GLU A 91 5.10 -10.30 10.64
C GLU A 91 6.33 -10.35 9.73
N THR A 92 7.35 -9.53 10.01
CA THR A 92 8.61 -9.51 9.25
C THR A 92 9.75 -10.26 9.96
N PHE A 93 9.57 -10.66 11.24
CA PHE A 93 10.59 -11.30 12.07
C PHE A 93 9.98 -12.17 13.18
N PRO A 94 10.55 -13.33 13.58
CA PRO A 94 11.32 -14.32 12.82
C PRO A 94 10.42 -15.38 12.14
N LYS A 95 9.10 -15.32 12.36
CA LYS A 95 8.08 -16.27 11.82
C LYS A 95 7.32 -15.75 10.59
N GLY A 96 7.71 -14.59 10.06
CA GLY A 96 7.07 -14.01 8.89
C GLY A 96 7.12 -14.94 7.67
N ASN A 97 5.95 -15.26 7.13
CA ASN A 97 5.82 -15.85 5.80
C ASN A 97 6.30 -14.78 4.82
N CYS A 98 7.51 -14.94 4.29
CA CYS A 98 8.04 -14.02 3.29
C CYS A 98 8.69 -14.83 2.19
N THR A 99 8.64 -14.31 0.98
CA THR A 99 9.09 -15.00 -0.21
C THR A 99 10.22 -14.23 -0.89
N PRO A 100 11.20 -14.94 -1.46
CA PRO A 100 12.39 -14.28 -2.00
C PRO A 100 12.05 -13.44 -3.24
N ILE A 101 12.71 -12.29 -3.39
CA ILE A 101 12.74 -11.50 -4.62
C ILE A 101 14.21 -11.29 -5.03
N MET A 102 14.51 -11.50 -6.31
CA MET A 102 15.87 -11.46 -6.85
C MET A 102 15.86 -10.81 -8.22
N GLY A 103 16.74 -9.82 -8.38
CA GLY A 103 16.65 -8.93 -9.52
C GLY A 103 16.96 -9.49 -10.88
N SER A 104 16.57 -8.72 -11.90
CA SER A 104 16.69 -9.04 -13.33
C SER A 104 18.12 -9.40 -13.77
N ASN A 105 19.13 -8.87 -13.08
CA ASN A 105 20.54 -9.06 -13.41
C ASN A 105 21.16 -10.29 -12.71
N ASN A 106 20.40 -10.99 -11.87
CA ASN A 106 20.84 -12.21 -11.20
C ASN A 106 20.06 -13.41 -11.76
N VAL A 107 20.77 -14.48 -12.08
CA VAL A 107 20.14 -15.77 -12.38
C VAL A 107 20.14 -16.60 -11.08
N PRO A 108 18.97 -17.10 -10.62
CA PRO A 108 17.64 -16.99 -11.23
C PRO A 108 16.93 -15.67 -10.89
N VAL A 109 16.26 -15.08 -11.88
CA VAL A 109 15.40 -13.90 -11.66
C VAL A 109 14.18 -14.36 -10.86
N LYS A 110 13.81 -13.59 -9.83
CA LYS A 110 12.58 -13.78 -9.05
C LYS A 110 11.86 -12.45 -8.94
N SER A 111 10.73 -12.33 -9.63
CA SER A 111 9.88 -11.14 -9.59
C SER A 111 8.47 -11.49 -9.13
N TRP A 112 7.75 -10.48 -8.65
CA TRP A 112 6.43 -10.64 -8.10
C TRP A 112 5.39 -9.90 -8.93
N SER A 113 4.19 -10.46 -9.00
CA SER A 113 3.03 -9.76 -9.52
C SER A 113 1.83 -10.02 -8.63
N LEU A 114 0.91 -9.05 -8.58
CA LEU A 114 -0.37 -9.18 -7.89
C LEU A 114 -1.47 -8.72 -8.86
N THR A 115 -2.46 -9.59 -9.07
CA THR A 115 -3.62 -9.32 -9.92
C THR A 115 -4.83 -9.02 -9.05
N LEU A 116 -5.43 -7.86 -9.27
CA LEU A 116 -6.65 -7.44 -8.57
C LEU A 116 -7.87 -8.03 -9.29
N ASN A 117 -8.78 -8.62 -8.53
CA ASN A 117 -10.02 -9.20 -9.06
C ASN A 117 -11.01 -8.15 -9.62
N VAL A 118 -10.84 -6.89 -9.26
CA VAL A 118 -11.59 -5.75 -9.76
C VAL A 118 -10.62 -4.58 -9.99
N PRO A 119 -10.89 -3.66 -10.92
CA PRO A 119 -10.14 -2.42 -11.05
C PRO A 119 -10.24 -1.59 -9.76
N VAL A 120 -9.11 -1.06 -9.29
CA VAL A 120 -9.02 -0.29 -8.03
C VAL A 120 -8.33 1.04 -8.30
N VAL A 121 -8.92 2.13 -7.82
CA VAL A 121 -8.22 3.42 -7.71
C VAL A 121 -7.43 3.39 -6.41
N ALA A 122 -6.13 3.13 -6.50
CA ALA A 122 -5.27 2.97 -5.33
C ALA A 122 -4.79 4.34 -4.80
N SER A 123 -4.96 4.57 -3.50
CA SER A 123 -4.47 5.76 -2.79
C SER A 123 -3.06 5.59 -2.22
N SER A 124 -2.62 4.35 -1.98
CA SER A 124 -1.26 4.04 -1.53
C SER A 124 -0.92 2.54 -1.67
N PHE A 125 0.37 2.24 -1.60
CA PHE A 125 0.91 0.89 -1.62
C PHE A 125 1.80 0.66 -0.40
N GLU A 126 1.85 -0.55 0.12
CA GLU A 126 2.76 -0.87 1.22
C GLU A 126 3.45 -2.18 0.90
N ILE A 127 4.78 -2.17 0.88
CA ILE A 127 5.59 -3.36 0.64
C ILE A 127 6.37 -3.63 1.91
N LEU A 128 5.99 -4.67 2.64
CA LEU A 128 6.75 -5.15 3.79
C LEU A 128 7.78 -6.16 3.31
N ASN A 129 9.02 -6.00 3.73
CA ASN A 129 10.13 -6.86 3.37
C ASN A 129 11.01 -7.19 4.59
N LYS A 130 11.76 -8.28 4.48
CA LYS A 130 12.80 -8.67 5.43
C LYS A 130 14.12 -8.95 4.71
N GLY A 131 15.23 -8.66 5.37
CA GLY A 131 16.57 -8.85 4.83
C GLY A 131 17.58 -7.92 5.48
N ASN A 132 18.83 -7.95 5.02
CA ASN A 132 19.85 -7.00 5.47
C ASN A 132 19.77 -5.70 4.65
N PHE A 133 19.16 -4.68 5.25
CA PHE A 133 18.92 -3.35 4.66
C PHE A 133 20.20 -2.53 4.46
N THR A 134 21.36 -3.00 4.95
CA THR A 134 22.64 -2.30 4.77
C THR A 134 23.17 -2.35 3.32
N THR A 135 22.51 -3.07 2.42
CA THR A 135 22.92 -3.18 1.01
C THR A 135 21.90 -2.55 0.04
N LYS A 136 22.41 -1.61 -0.76
CA LYS A 136 21.70 -0.58 -1.54
C LYS A 136 20.92 -1.09 -2.77
N GLY A 137 20.13 -2.15 -2.69
CA GLY A 137 19.30 -2.52 -3.84
C GLY A 137 18.11 -1.57 -4.02
N SER A 138 17.47 -1.60 -5.19
CA SER A 138 16.25 -0.83 -5.47
C SER A 138 15.08 -1.75 -5.79
N LEU A 139 13.94 -1.50 -5.15
CA LEU A 139 12.64 -2.09 -5.50
C LEU A 139 11.94 -1.21 -6.52
N ARG A 140 11.49 -1.80 -7.63
CA ARG A 140 10.71 -1.11 -8.65
C ARG A 140 9.28 -1.65 -8.66
N LEU A 141 8.31 -0.77 -8.47
CA LEU A 141 6.87 -1.03 -8.51
C LEU A 141 6.31 -0.49 -9.82
N VAL A 142 5.68 -1.36 -10.62
CA VAL A 142 4.98 -0.99 -11.84
C VAL A 142 3.52 -1.38 -11.70
N THR A 143 2.59 -0.44 -11.88
CA THR A 143 1.14 -0.73 -11.89
C THR A 143 0.60 -0.64 -13.31
N ILE A 144 -0.44 -1.44 -13.60
CA ILE A 144 -1.07 -1.52 -14.92
C ILE A 144 -2.59 -1.40 -14.82
N ASN A 145 -3.21 -0.84 -15.86
CA ASN A 145 -4.66 -0.80 -16.02
C ASN A 145 -5.20 -1.95 -16.89
N GLU A 146 -6.51 -1.94 -17.15
CA GLU A 146 -7.19 -2.96 -17.99
C GLU A 146 -6.60 -3.08 -19.40
N ASN A 147 -6.06 -1.99 -19.95
CA ASN A 147 -5.43 -1.96 -21.26
C ASN A 147 -3.96 -2.41 -21.24
N SER A 148 -3.48 -2.98 -20.12
CA SER A 148 -2.06 -3.30 -19.89
C SER A 148 -1.13 -2.09 -20.02
N SER A 149 -1.66 -0.87 -19.91
CA SER A 149 -0.87 0.35 -19.93
C SER A 149 -0.34 0.65 -18.54
N VAL A 150 0.90 1.15 -18.46
CA VAL A 150 1.55 1.51 -17.20
C VAL A 150 0.89 2.76 -16.62
N VAL A 151 0.41 2.67 -15.39
CA VAL A 151 -0.19 3.79 -14.64
C VAL A 151 0.82 4.41 -13.67
N LEU A 152 1.69 3.59 -13.09
CA LEU A 152 2.76 4.01 -12.16
C LEU A 152 4.00 3.19 -12.45
N ASP A 153 5.17 3.82 -12.43
CA ASP A 153 6.47 3.18 -12.55
C ASP A 153 7.51 3.91 -11.70
N GLU A 154 7.78 3.37 -10.52
CA GLU A 154 8.59 4.04 -9.52
C GLU A 154 9.61 3.08 -8.92
N SER A 155 10.78 3.61 -8.57
CA SER A 155 11.89 2.85 -7.97
C SER A 155 12.29 3.45 -6.63
N TYR A 156 12.53 2.58 -5.65
CA TYR A 156 12.72 2.95 -4.25
C TYR A 156 13.89 2.20 -3.63
N ASP A 157 14.52 2.80 -2.62
CA ASP A 157 15.41 2.08 -1.72
C ASP A 157 14.58 1.11 -0.84
N THR A 158 15.20 0.04 -0.34
CA THR A 158 14.53 -1.13 0.26
C THR A 158 13.75 -0.90 1.56
N ASP A 159 13.56 0.34 1.99
CA ASP A 159 12.99 0.71 3.28
C ASP A 159 11.63 1.44 3.11
N LEU A 160 10.57 0.88 2.53
CA LEU A 160 9.38 1.73 2.30
C LEU A 160 7.97 1.12 2.37
N LYS A 161 7.12 1.85 3.12
CA LYS A 161 5.70 2.07 2.82
C LYS A 161 5.58 3.17 1.76
N LEU A 162 4.83 2.93 0.69
CA LEU A 162 4.76 3.81 -0.48
C LEU A 162 3.44 4.61 -0.50
N TYR A 163 3.55 5.90 -0.32
CA TYR A 163 2.44 6.80 -0.61
C TYR A 163 2.56 7.26 -2.06
N SER A 164 2.01 6.48 -2.99
CA SER A 164 1.73 7.03 -4.32
C SER A 164 0.23 7.20 -4.48
N ASN A 165 -0.16 8.42 -4.84
CA ASN A 165 -1.33 8.58 -5.69
C ASN A 165 -0.91 8.03 -7.05
N ALA A 166 -1.11 6.73 -7.29
CA ALA A 166 -1.36 6.34 -8.66
C ALA A 166 -2.47 7.29 -9.13
N ASP A 167 -2.28 7.92 -10.29
CA ASP A 167 -3.27 8.81 -10.87
C ASP A 167 -4.67 8.21 -10.74
N LYS A 168 -5.73 9.02 -10.71
CA LYS A 168 -7.13 8.60 -10.48
C LYS A 168 -7.65 7.48 -11.41
N GLU A 169 -6.82 6.96 -12.30
CA GLU A 169 -7.05 5.80 -13.13
C GLU A 169 -7.06 4.49 -12.31
N PRO A 170 -8.07 3.64 -12.52
CA PRO A 170 -8.11 2.30 -11.94
C PRO A 170 -6.96 1.41 -12.43
N ILE A 171 -6.29 0.72 -11.50
CA ILE A 171 -5.31 -0.32 -11.77
C ILE A 171 -5.95 -1.71 -11.64
N THR A 172 -5.46 -2.68 -12.41
CA THR A 172 -5.87 -4.10 -12.37
C THR A 172 -4.78 -5.00 -11.83
N GLY A 173 -3.55 -4.51 -11.74
CA GLY A 173 -2.46 -5.29 -11.20
C GLY A 173 -1.20 -4.48 -11.01
N LEU A 174 -0.22 -5.12 -10.39
CA LEU A 174 1.10 -4.56 -10.16
C LEU A 174 2.19 -5.62 -10.32
N ASN A 175 3.39 -5.15 -10.60
CA ASN A 175 4.62 -5.93 -10.70
C ASN A 175 5.68 -5.32 -9.79
N ILE A 176 6.37 -6.15 -9.04
CA ILE A 176 7.47 -5.77 -8.16
C ILE A 176 8.72 -6.49 -8.62
N THR A 177 9.75 -5.72 -8.91
CA THR A 177 11.08 -6.22 -9.25
C THR A 177 12.08 -5.63 -8.27
N TYR A 178 13.19 -6.35 -8.08
CA TYR A 178 14.31 -5.86 -7.29
C TYR A 178 15.50 -5.69 -8.20
N THR A 179 16.42 -4.77 -7.92
CA THR A 179 17.69 -4.67 -8.63
C THR A 179 18.79 -4.49 -7.59
N LYS A 180 19.75 -5.41 -7.55
CA LYS A 180 20.94 -5.24 -6.71
C LYS A 180 21.83 -4.20 -7.36
N THR A 181 22.29 -3.22 -6.59
CA THR A 181 23.34 -2.29 -7.05
C THR A 181 24.74 -2.89 -6.89
N ASN A 182 24.92 -3.85 -5.98
CA ASN A 182 26.17 -4.61 -5.80
C ASN A 182 25.88 -6.12 -5.80
N PRO A 183 26.59 -6.95 -6.59
CA PRO A 183 26.45 -8.41 -6.59
C PRO A 183 26.59 -9.07 -5.21
N SER A 184 27.38 -8.51 -4.30
CA SER A 184 27.55 -9.01 -2.92
C SER A 184 26.39 -8.67 -1.99
N SER A 185 25.41 -7.88 -2.45
CA SER A 185 24.21 -7.54 -1.67
C SER A 185 23.41 -8.79 -1.34
N LEU A 186 22.91 -8.86 -0.10
CA LEU A 186 22.09 -9.97 0.34
C LEU A 186 20.73 -9.94 -0.36
N SER A 187 20.14 -11.12 -0.55
CA SER A 187 18.80 -11.24 -1.10
C SER A 187 17.78 -10.70 -0.10
N ILE A 188 16.79 -9.96 -0.61
CA ILE A 188 15.64 -9.52 0.18
C ILE A 188 14.47 -10.50 -0.04
N SER A 189 13.57 -10.57 0.94
CA SER A 189 12.30 -11.28 0.81
C SER A 189 11.16 -10.31 1.04
N LEU A 190 10.10 -10.42 0.25
CA LEU A 190 8.87 -9.68 0.46
C LEU A 190 7.96 -10.48 1.37
N CYS A 191 7.34 -9.82 2.33
CA CYS A 191 6.45 -10.42 3.32
C CYS A 191 4.99 -10.14 3.00
N GLU A 192 4.66 -8.88 2.68
CA GLU A 192 3.28 -8.46 2.40
C GLU A 192 3.29 -7.31 1.39
N VAL A 193 2.31 -7.30 0.50
CA VAL A 193 2.03 -6.23 -0.44
C VAL A 193 0.58 -5.80 -0.26
N SER A 194 0.38 -4.59 0.23
CA SER A 194 -0.95 -4.01 0.42
C SER A 194 -1.20 -2.92 -0.62
N VAL A 195 -2.43 -2.88 -1.12
CA VAL A 195 -2.94 -1.85 -2.04
C VAL A 195 -4.12 -1.20 -1.36
N TYR A 196 -4.04 0.07 -0.98
CA TYR A 196 -5.13 0.75 -0.27
C TYR A 196 -5.93 1.65 -1.20
N GLY A 197 -7.24 1.78 -0.96
CA GLY A 197 -8.16 2.69 -1.66
C GLY A 197 -9.58 2.67 -1.09
#